data_AF-A0A961XE45-F1
#
_entry.id   AF-A0A961XE45-F1
#
_cell.length_a   1.000
_cell.length_b   1.000
_cell.length_c   1.000
_cell.angle_alpha   90.00
_cell.angle_beta   90.00
_cell.angle_gamma   90.00
#
_symmetry.space_group_name_H-M   'P 1'
#
loop_
_entity.id
_entity.type
_entity.pdbx_description
1 polymer ?
#
loop_
_entity_poly.entity_id
_entity_poly.type
_entity_poly.pdbx_seq_one_letter_code
_entity_poly.pdbx_strand_id
1 'polypeptide(L)'
;MTDEDRENWTLILTPAGEEWSGRARYAAAMYFYGRGEMSAEVLEIYRICSRLDREDAVDALQAYHMGESWIAKVREKRSELANLA
;
A
#
# COMPACT_ATOMS: atom_id res chain seq x y z
N MET A 1 -16.30 -3.92 -0.35
CA MET A 1 -15.07 -4.41 -0.99
C MET A 1 -15.29 -5.87 -1.38
N THR A 2 -14.70 -6.35 -2.48
CA THR A 2 -14.68 -7.79 -2.79
C THR A 2 -13.70 -8.51 -1.86
N ASP A 3 -13.71 -9.86 -1.83
CA ASP A 3 -12.70 -10.60 -1.07
C ASP A 3 -11.29 -10.37 -1.63
N GLU A 4 -11.14 -10.26 -2.95
CA GLU A 4 -9.87 -9.92 -3.60
C GLU A 4 -9.39 -8.50 -3.24
N ASP A 5 -10.30 -7.52 -3.14
CA ASP A 5 -9.95 -6.19 -2.62
C ASP A 5 -9.42 -6.30 -1.19
N ARG A 6 -10.07 -7.12 -0.34
CA ARG A 6 -9.68 -7.31 1.05
C ARG A 6 -8.28 -7.93 1.16
N GLU A 7 -8.01 -8.96 0.37
CA GLU A 7 -6.68 -9.60 0.32
C GLU A 7 -5.59 -8.61 -0.07
N ASN A 8 -5.81 -7.83 -1.13
CA ASN A 8 -4.84 -6.82 -1.57
C ASN A 8 -4.67 -5.69 -0.54
N TRP A 9 -5.73 -5.25 0.15
CA TRP A 9 -5.59 -4.29 1.24
C TRP A 9 -4.80 -4.84 2.42
N THR A 10 -4.98 -6.11 2.77
CA THR A 10 -4.14 -6.78 3.78
C THR A 10 -2.66 -6.76 3.39
N LEU A 11 -2.35 -7.00 2.12
CA LEU A 11 -0.97 -6.95 1.60
C LEU A 11 -0.40 -5.52 1.57
N ILE A 12 -1.20 -4.50 1.24
CA ILE A 12 -0.78 -3.08 1.34
C ILE A 12 -0.41 -2.73 2.78
N LEU A 13 -1.12 -3.30 3.76
CA LEU A 13 -0.95 -3.02 5.18
C LEU A 13 0.06 -3.94 5.87
N THR A 14 0.71 -4.85 5.15
CA THR A 14 1.79 -5.68 5.69
C THR A 14 2.86 -4.77 6.34
N PRO A 15 3.26 -4.99 7.60
CA PRO A 15 4.25 -4.18 8.28
C PRO A 15 5.60 -4.12 7.55
N ALA A 16 6.30 -3.00 7.69
CA ALA A 16 7.69 -2.91 7.24
C ALA A 16 8.61 -3.78 8.13
N GLY A 17 9.61 -4.39 7.51
CA GLY A 17 10.60 -5.24 8.16
C GLY A 17 10.31 -6.74 8.11
N GLU A 18 9.11 -7.15 7.69
CA GLU A 18 8.83 -8.56 7.39
C GLU A 18 9.49 -8.97 6.07
N GLU A 19 10.04 -10.19 6.01
CA GLU A 19 10.69 -10.71 4.80
C GLU A 19 9.72 -10.68 3.62
N TRP A 20 10.15 -10.13 2.49
CA TRP A 20 9.34 -9.95 1.27
C TRP A 20 8.17 -8.97 1.36
N SER A 21 7.99 -8.27 2.48
CA SER A 21 6.90 -7.30 2.66
C SER A 21 6.90 -6.18 1.63
N GLY A 22 8.07 -5.71 1.19
CA GLY A 22 8.15 -4.70 0.15
C GLY A 22 7.54 -5.19 -1.17
N ARG A 23 7.82 -6.45 -1.53
CA ARG A 23 7.28 -7.05 -2.77
C ARG A 23 5.80 -7.36 -2.66
N ALA A 24 5.35 -7.83 -1.50
CA ALA A 24 3.94 -8.06 -1.21
C ALA A 24 3.14 -6.75 -1.36
N ARG A 25 3.58 -5.67 -0.71
CA ARG A 25 3.00 -4.33 -0.86
C ARG A 25 2.98 -3.87 -2.31
N TYR A 26 4.06 -4.07 -3.07
CA TYR A 26 4.13 -3.66 -4.48
C TYR A 26 3.19 -4.48 -5.39
N ALA A 27 3.09 -5.80 -5.19
CA ALA A 27 2.16 -6.64 -5.95
C ALA A 27 0.70 -6.17 -5.75
N ALA A 28 0.33 -5.85 -4.51
CA ALA A 28 -0.99 -5.29 -4.22
C ALA A 28 -1.16 -3.85 -4.76
N ALA A 29 -0.10 -3.04 -4.77
CA ALA A 29 -0.14 -1.72 -5.40
C ALA A 29 -0.43 -1.81 -6.91
N MET A 30 0.18 -2.79 -7.60
CA MET A 30 -0.11 -3.06 -9.02
C MET A 30 -1.58 -3.40 -9.26
N TYR A 31 -2.21 -4.15 -8.35
CA TYR A 31 -3.65 -4.45 -8.42
C TYR A 31 -4.50 -3.17 -8.43
N PHE A 32 -4.29 -2.28 -7.47
CA PHE A 32 -5.06 -1.03 -7.38
C PHE A 32 -4.72 -0.05 -8.51
N TYR A 33 -3.48 -0.02 -8.98
CA TYR A 33 -3.10 0.75 -10.16
C TYR A 33 -3.82 0.25 -11.43
N GLY A 34 -3.88 -1.07 -11.66
CA GLY A 34 -4.56 -1.66 -12.82
C GLY A 34 -6.06 -1.34 -12.86
N ARG A 35 -6.64 -0.98 -11.72
CA ARG A 35 -8.04 -0.57 -11.57
C ARG A 35 -8.25 0.96 -11.61
N GLY A 36 -7.20 1.74 -11.81
CA GLY A 36 -7.26 3.20 -11.82
C GLY A 36 -7.46 3.83 -10.43
N GLU A 37 -7.28 3.07 -9.35
CA GLU A 37 -7.48 3.52 -7.97
C GLU A 37 -6.21 4.11 -7.34
N MET A 38 -5.07 3.98 -8.02
CA MET A 38 -3.75 4.46 -7.62
C MET A 38 -3.10 5.17 -8.82
N SER A 39 -2.41 6.29 -8.58
CA SER A 39 -1.67 7.00 -9.64
C SER A 39 -0.34 6.31 -9.94
N ALA A 40 0.23 6.61 -11.11
CA ALA A 40 1.54 6.08 -11.50
C ALA A 40 2.66 6.56 -10.55
N GLU A 41 2.59 7.80 -10.07
CA GLU A 41 3.54 8.38 -9.13
C GLU A 41 3.51 7.66 -7.78
N VAL A 42 2.31 7.32 -7.28
CA VAL A 42 2.16 6.54 -6.05
C VAL A 42 2.72 5.14 -6.25
N LEU A 43 2.38 4.47 -7.36
CA LEU A 43 2.88 3.14 -7.68
C LEU A 43 4.41 3.10 -7.75
N GLU A 44 5.03 4.15 -8.28
CA GLU A 44 6.48 4.24 -8.39
C GLU A 44 7.18 4.22 -7.03
N ILE A 45 6.60 4.85 -6.01
CA ILE A 45 7.12 4.76 -4.64
C ILE A 45 7.03 3.33 -4.10
N TYR A 46 5.92 2.64 -4.33
CA TYR A 46 5.82 1.21 -3.98
C TYR A 46 6.86 0.36 -4.73
N ARG A 47 7.12 0.66 -6.02
CA ARG A 47 8.14 -0.03 -6.81
C ARG A 47 9.56 0.18 -6.25
N ILE A 48 9.88 1.39 -5.79
CA ILE A 48 11.17 1.70 -5.17
C ILE A 48 11.30 0.95 -3.83
N CYS A 49 10.30 1.05 -2.96
CA CYS A 49 10.28 0.36 -1.66
C CYS A 49 10.23 -1.18 -1.80
N SER A 50 9.84 -1.73 -2.95
CA SER A 50 9.73 -3.18 -3.15
C SER A 50 11.00 -4.00 -2.92
N ARG A 51 12.17 -3.36 -2.99
CA ARG A 51 13.48 -3.98 -2.74
C ARG A 51 13.98 -3.75 -1.31
N LEU A 52 13.24 -2.99 -0.51
CA LEU A 52 13.64 -2.50 0.79
C LEU A 52 12.55 -2.85 1.80
N ASP A 53 12.54 -4.09 2.28
CA ASP A 53 11.46 -4.59 3.17
C ASP A 53 11.28 -3.71 4.43
N ARG A 54 12.36 -3.07 4.89
CA ARG A 54 12.37 -2.15 6.04
C ARG A 54 11.75 -0.78 5.77
N GLU A 55 11.48 -0.44 4.52
CA GLU A 55 10.89 0.85 4.13
C GLU A 55 9.37 0.71 3.92
N ASP A 56 8.61 1.65 4.47
CA ASP A 56 7.17 1.78 4.23
C ASP A 56 6.92 2.81 3.12
N ALA A 57 6.23 2.38 2.06
CA ALA A 57 5.90 3.25 0.94
C ALA A 57 5.00 4.43 1.36
N VAL A 58 4.12 4.23 2.35
CA VAL A 58 3.21 5.26 2.85
C VAL A 58 3.98 6.32 3.65
N ASP A 59 5.00 5.91 4.41
CA ASP A 59 5.88 6.86 5.11
C ASP A 59 6.72 7.66 4.11
N ALA A 60 7.23 7.02 3.05
CA ALA A 60 7.93 7.70 1.97
C ALA A 60 7.02 8.72 1.25
N LEU A 61 5.78 8.33 0.90
CA LEU A 61 4.80 9.24 0.28
C LEU A 61 4.53 10.47 1.17
N GLN A 62 4.41 10.27 2.49
CA GLN A 62 4.23 11.37 3.44
C GLN A 62 5.46 12.29 3.47
N ALA A 63 6.67 11.73 3.54
CA ALA A 63 7.91 12.49 3.57
C ALA A 63 8.12 13.35 2.32
N TYR A 64 7.66 12.88 1.16
CA TYR A 64 7.73 13.60 -0.12
C TYR A 64 6.49 14.45 -0.42
N HIS A 65 5.52 14.56 0.50
CA HIS A 65 4.29 15.33 0.32
C HIS A 65 3.52 14.95 -0.96
N MET A 66 3.36 13.65 -1.22
CA MET A 66 2.72 13.14 -2.43
C MET A 66 1.65 12.08 -2.11
N GLY A 67 0.69 11.91 -3.03
CA GLY A 67 -0.31 10.85 -2.91
C GLY A 67 -1.28 11.01 -1.74
N GLU A 68 -1.66 12.24 -1.39
CA GLU A 68 -2.53 12.54 -0.24
C GLU A 68 -3.83 11.72 -0.22
N SER A 69 -4.48 11.56 -1.38
CA SER A 69 -5.69 10.75 -1.53
C SER A 69 -5.45 9.27 -1.22
N TRP A 70 -4.30 8.74 -1.66
CA TRP A 70 -3.90 7.36 -1.36
C TRP A 70 -3.59 7.17 0.12
N ILE A 71 -2.84 8.10 0.74
CA ILE A 71 -2.53 8.08 2.17
C ILE A 71 -3.82 8.10 3.00
N ALA A 72 -4.79 8.94 2.64
CA ALA A 72 -6.10 8.98 3.30
C ALA A 72 -6.82 7.64 3.20
N LYS A 73 -6.83 7.03 2.01
CA LYS A 73 -7.43 5.71 1.76
C LYS A 73 -6.77 4.60 2.58
N VAL A 74 -5.44 4.59 2.69
CA VAL A 74 -4.71 3.64 3.55
C VAL A 74 -5.16 3.76 5.01
N ARG A 75 -5.30 4.99 5.53
CA ARG A 75 -5.73 5.23 6.92
C ARG A 75 -7.16 4.75 7.16
N GLU A 76 -8.06 5.00 6.20
CA GLU A 76 -9.43 4.48 6.21
C GLU A 76 -9.43 2.95 6.26
N LYS A 77 -8.72 2.29 5.34
CA LYS A 77 -8.70 0.81 5.25
C LYS A 77 -8.02 0.13 6.43
N ARG A 78 -6.99 0.76 7.01
CA ARG A 78 -6.39 0.29 8.26
C ARG A 78 -7.41 0.28 9.40
N SER A 79 -8.22 1.33 9.51
CA SER A 79 -9.26 1.43 10.53
C SER A 79 -10.41 0.44 10.27
N GLU A 80 -10.84 0.30 9.01
CA GLU A 80 -11.87 -0.65 8.61
C GLU A 80 -11.47 -2.10 8.94
N LEU A 81 -10.27 -2.53 8.59
CA LEU A 81 -9.80 -3.90 8.81
C LEU A 81 -9.48 -4.19 10.27
N ALA A 82 -9.03 -3.20 11.05
CA ALA A 82 -8.83 -3.36 12.48
C ALA A 82 -10.15 -3.59 13.26
N ASN A 83 -11.27 -3.07 12.75
CA ASN A 83 -12.59 -3.26 13.36
C ASN A 83 -13.27 -4.59 12.99
N LEU A 84 -12.68 -5.36 12.07
CA LEU A 84 -13.19 -6.65 11.60
C LEU A 84 -12.44 -7.85 12.21
N ALA A 85 -11.36 -7.61 12.95
CA ALA A 85 -10.53 -8.60 13.63
C ALA A 85 -10.90 -8.69 15.13
#